data_AF-A0A7S1RUA6-F1
#
_entry.id   AF-A0A7S1RUA6-F1
#
_cell.length_a   1.000
_cell.length_b   1.000
_cell.length_c   1.000
_cell.angle_alpha   90.00
_cell.angle_beta   90.00
_cell.angle_gamma   90.00
#
_symmetry.space_group_name_H-M   'P 1'
#
loop_
_entity.id
_entity.type
_entity.pdbx_description
1 polymer ?
#
loop_
_entity_poly.entity_id
_entity_poly.type
_entity_poly.pdbx_seq_one_letter_code
_entity_poly.pdbx_strand_id
1 'polypeptide(L)'
;RIHSAICTLEGHRNLGVSYTDPDYVPASDEEIVKSKPDTFRYWIMDQLFLMAGFWKPKSCFKLTIFEMLCGNDAMLAGDDPMPFLAMYLAQFPSLLAWELIPGTKWLKLDFCIGKVVKEGGD
;
A
#
# COMPACT_ATOMS: atom_id res chain seq x y z
N ARG A 1 -0.50 7.86 -2.23
CA ARG A 1 0.84 7.27 -2.02
C ARG A 1 0.92 5.99 -2.83
N ILE A 2 1.99 5.75 -3.59
CA ILE A 2 2.24 4.45 -4.22
C ILE A 2 2.83 3.53 -3.13
N HIS A 3 2.33 2.30 -3.05
CA HIS A 3 2.47 1.45 -1.86
C HIS A 3 3.92 1.06 -1.52
N SER A 4 4.81 0.97 -2.51
CA SER A 4 6.27 0.90 -2.36
C SER A 4 6.86 0.65 -3.74
N ALA A 5 8.11 1.04 -3.99
CA ALA A 5 8.80 0.67 -5.23
C ALA A 5 8.88 -0.85 -5.42
N ILE A 6 8.77 -1.65 -4.35
CA ILE A 6 8.78 -3.12 -4.46
C ILE A 6 7.53 -3.68 -5.15
N CYS A 7 6.38 -2.99 -5.06
CA CYS A 7 5.16 -3.43 -5.71
C CYS A 7 5.30 -3.44 -7.23
N THR A 8 6.23 -2.64 -7.78
CA THR A 8 6.48 -2.63 -9.23
C THR A 8 7.18 -3.90 -9.74
N LEU A 9 7.66 -4.74 -8.81
CA LEU A 9 8.32 -6.02 -9.10
C LEU A 9 7.41 -7.22 -8.88
N GLU A 10 6.17 -6.98 -8.45
CA GLU A 10 5.21 -8.03 -8.10
C GLU A 10 4.97 -9.01 -9.27
N GLY A 11 4.90 -10.31 -8.96
CA GLY A 11 4.63 -11.35 -9.96
C GLY A 11 5.80 -11.65 -10.91
N HIS A 12 6.98 -11.04 -10.75
CA HIS A 12 8.14 -11.36 -11.57
C HIS A 12 8.70 -12.75 -11.19
N ARG A 13 8.69 -13.70 -12.13
CA ARG A 13 9.11 -15.10 -11.90
C ARG A 13 10.49 -15.25 -11.25
N ASN A 14 11.41 -14.35 -11.60
CA ASN A 14 12.79 -14.40 -11.14
C ASN A 14 13.08 -13.48 -9.94
N LEU A 15 12.06 -12.87 -9.33
CA LEU A 15 12.26 -11.95 -8.20
C LEU A 15 12.94 -12.67 -7.03
N GLY A 16 12.44 -13.84 -6.66
CA GLY A 16 12.99 -14.63 -5.54
C GLY A 16 14.46 -14.98 -5.76
N VAL A 17 14.78 -15.63 -6.89
CA VAL A 17 16.15 -16.06 -7.19
C VAL A 17 17.13 -14.89 -7.25
N SER A 18 16.69 -13.73 -7.75
CA SER A 18 17.53 -12.52 -7.81
C SER A 18 17.91 -11.96 -6.43
N TYR A 19 17.12 -12.26 -5.39
CA TYR A 19 17.41 -11.84 -4.01
C TYR A 19 18.14 -12.91 -3.19
N THR A 20 17.93 -14.20 -3.50
CA THR A 20 18.38 -15.31 -2.66
C THR A 20 19.62 -16.02 -3.17
N ASP A 21 19.90 -15.96 -4.48
CA ASP A 21 21.02 -16.65 -5.10
C ASP A 21 22.08 -15.63 -5.58
N PRO A 22 23.24 -15.55 -4.92
CA PRO A 22 24.29 -14.59 -5.28
C PRO A 22 24.97 -14.90 -6.61
N ASP A 23 24.87 -16.14 -7.10
CA ASP A 23 25.51 -16.59 -8.34
C ASP A 23 24.55 -16.56 -9.53
N TYR A 24 23.30 -16.14 -9.31
CA TYR A 24 22.31 -16.02 -10.37
C TYR A 24 22.68 -14.93 -11.38
N VAL A 25 22.91 -15.34 -12.62
CA VAL A 25 23.15 -14.44 -13.75
C VAL A 25 22.03 -14.62 -14.78
N PRO A 26 21.26 -13.56 -15.10
CA PRO A 26 20.22 -13.64 -16.13
C PRO A 26 20.80 -14.08 -17.47
N ALA A 27 20.22 -15.10 -18.10
CA ALA A 27 20.67 -15.59 -19.41
C ALA A 27 20.13 -14.74 -20.57
N SER A 28 19.09 -13.94 -20.33
CA SER A 28 18.46 -13.07 -21.31
C SER A 28 17.84 -11.81 -20.68
N ASP A 29 17.49 -10.84 -21.51
CA ASP A 29 16.86 -9.57 -21.09
C ASP A 29 15.49 -9.74 -20.41
N GLU A 30 14.80 -10.85 -20.69
CA GLU A 30 13.50 -11.21 -20.12
C GLU A 30 13.63 -11.73 -18.68
N GLU A 31 14.82 -12.19 -18.31
CA GLU A 31 15.10 -12.71 -16.97
C GLU A 31 15.52 -11.61 -15.99
N ILE A 32 15.88 -10.44 -16.52
CA ILE A 32 16.24 -9.25 -15.75
C ILE A 32 14.98 -8.71 -15.07
N VAL A 33 15.00 -8.72 -13.74
CA VAL A 33 13.95 -8.12 -12.91
C VAL A 33 13.88 -6.62 -13.20
N LYS A 34 12.78 -6.19 -13.83
CA LYS A 34 12.50 -4.78 -14.15
C LYS A 34 11.19 -4.35 -13.53
N SER A 35 11.15 -3.10 -13.10
CA SER A 35 9.94 -2.42 -12.61
C SER A 35 8.88 -2.36 -13.70
N LYS A 36 7.66 -2.81 -13.40
CA LYS A 36 6.53 -2.74 -14.31
C LYS A 36 5.49 -1.72 -13.80
N PRO A 37 5.22 -0.64 -14.55
CA PRO A 37 4.26 0.39 -14.13
C PRO A 37 2.81 -0.10 -13.98
N ASP A 38 2.41 -1.16 -14.66
CA ASP A 38 1.06 -1.77 -14.58
C ASP A 38 0.77 -2.43 -13.22
N THR A 39 1.81 -2.71 -12.43
CA THR A 39 1.69 -3.29 -11.07
C THR A 39 1.62 -2.21 -9.98
N PHE A 40 1.47 -0.93 -10.33
CA PHE A 40 1.28 0.11 -9.33
C PHE A 40 0.03 -0.15 -8.49
N ARG A 41 0.22 -0.14 -7.16
CA ARG A 41 -0.85 -0.28 -6.18
C ARG A 41 -1.25 1.08 -5.62
N TYR A 42 -2.55 1.36 -5.59
CA TYR A 42 -3.13 2.55 -4.97
C TYR A 42 -4.06 2.15 -3.81
N TRP A 43 -4.46 3.13 -3.00
CA TRP A 43 -5.43 2.91 -1.93
C TRP A 43 -6.75 3.57 -2.28
N ILE A 44 -7.80 2.81 -2.51
CA ILE A 44 -9.09 3.32 -2.95
C ILE A 44 -9.67 4.32 -1.94
N MET A 45 -9.52 4.07 -0.64
CA MET A 45 -10.03 5.00 0.39
C MET A 45 -9.26 6.34 0.41
N ASP A 46 -7.94 6.35 0.16
CA ASP A 46 -7.16 7.59 0.00
C ASP A 46 -7.68 8.41 -1.18
N GLN A 47 -7.97 7.75 -2.30
CA GLN A 47 -8.50 8.40 -3.49
C GLN A 47 -9.92 8.92 -3.28
N LEU A 48 -10.80 8.14 -2.64
CA LEU A 48 -12.15 8.56 -2.28
C LEU A 48 -12.15 9.77 -1.34
N PHE A 49 -11.31 9.78 -0.30
CA PHE A 49 -11.20 10.91 0.61
C PHE A 49 -10.58 12.14 -0.06
N LEU A 50 -9.63 11.95 -0.98
CA LEU A 50 -9.09 13.03 -1.80
C LEU A 50 -10.16 13.62 -2.73
N MET A 51 -10.99 12.78 -3.35
CA MET A 51 -12.10 13.20 -4.22
C MET A 51 -13.20 13.93 -3.43
N ALA A 52 -13.51 13.46 -2.22
CA ALA A 52 -14.48 14.08 -1.31
C ALA A 52 -13.96 15.36 -0.64
N GLY A 53 -12.69 15.75 -0.88
CA GLY A 53 -12.11 16.99 -0.37
C GLY A 53 -11.65 16.94 1.09
N PHE A 54 -11.62 15.75 1.71
CA PHE A 54 -11.08 15.60 3.06
C PHE A 54 -9.55 15.76 3.07
N TRP A 55 -8.86 15.34 2.01
CA TRP A 55 -7.40 15.29 1.96
C TRP A 55 -6.86 16.34 0.99
N LYS A 56 -5.65 16.86 1.26
CA LYS A 56 -4.93 17.74 0.32
C LYS A 56 -3.95 16.92 -0.52
N PRO A 57 -3.86 17.16 -1.84
CA PRO A 57 -2.91 16.47 -2.71
C PRO A 57 -1.49 17.00 -2.44
N LYS A 58 -0.82 16.51 -1.40
CA LYS A 58 0.56 16.90 -1.08
C LYS A 58 1.58 16.03 -1.82
N SER A 59 1.28 14.75 -2.02
CA SER A 59 2.16 13.78 -2.69
C SER A 59 1.41 12.57 -3.28
N CYS A 60 0.08 12.66 -3.38
CA CYS A 60 -0.76 11.62 -3.96
C CYS A 60 -1.15 12.06 -5.37
N PHE A 61 -0.87 11.21 -6.36
CA PHE A 61 -1.50 11.33 -7.67
C PHE A 61 -3.01 11.10 -7.48
N LYS A 62 -3.82 11.95 -8.12
CA LYS A 62 -5.27 11.82 -8.12
C LYS A 62 -5.64 10.97 -9.32
N LEU A 63 -6.08 9.75 -9.04
CA LEU A 63 -6.61 8.86 -10.05
C LEU A 63 -8.06 9.24 -10.38
N THR A 64 -8.43 9.04 -11.63
CA THR A 64 -9.81 9.06 -12.09
C THR A 64 -10.53 7.78 -11.64
N ILE A 65 -11.87 7.81 -11.66
CA ILE A 65 -12.67 6.61 -11.36
C ILE A 65 -12.33 5.46 -12.30
N PHE A 66 -12.09 5.75 -13.59
CA PHE A 66 -11.72 4.75 -14.57
C PHE A 66 -10.36 4.10 -14.25
N GLU A 67 -9.36 4.91 -13.88
CA GLU A 67 -8.05 4.39 -13.46
C GLU A 67 -8.12 3.56 -12.17
N MET A 68 -9.03 3.89 -11.26
CA MET A 68 -9.29 3.03 -10.10
C MET A 68 -9.96 1.71 -10.52
N LEU A 69 -10.99 1.75 -11.37
CA LEU A 69 -11.69 0.53 -11.79
C LEU A 69 -10.81 -0.44 -12.60
N CYS A 70 -9.88 0.09 -13.41
CA CYS A 70 -8.94 -0.72 -14.18
C CYS A 70 -7.63 -1.02 -13.43
N GLY A 71 -7.36 -0.28 -12.36
CA GLY A 71 -6.14 -0.39 -11.60
C GLY A 71 -6.22 -1.45 -10.52
N ASN A 72 -5.13 -1.54 -9.76
CA ASN A 72 -4.92 -2.53 -8.72
C ASN A 72 -4.89 -1.84 -7.35
N ASP A 73 -5.85 -2.17 -6.47
CA ASP A 73 -5.83 -1.70 -5.08
C ASP A 73 -4.73 -2.42 -4.28
N ALA A 74 -4.22 -1.73 -3.25
CA ALA A 74 -3.17 -2.23 -2.36
C ALA A 74 -3.66 -3.31 -1.38
N MET A 75 -4.96 -3.37 -1.08
CA MET A 75 -5.52 -4.31 -0.12
C MET A 75 -6.86 -4.91 -0.54
N LEU A 76 -7.69 -4.19 -1.28
CA LEU A 76 -8.95 -4.72 -1.78
C LEU A 76 -8.69 -5.74 -2.89
N ALA A 77 -8.88 -7.01 -2.56
CA ALA A 77 -8.86 -8.11 -3.51
C ALA A 77 -10.31 -8.58 -3.78
N GLY A 78 -10.60 -8.94 -5.03
CA GLY A 78 -11.96 -9.34 -5.44
C GLY A 78 -12.34 -10.75 -4.95
N ASP A 79 -11.36 -11.63 -4.78
CA ASP A 79 -11.51 -12.99 -4.28
C ASP A 79 -11.57 -13.05 -2.74
N ASP A 80 -10.88 -12.14 -2.05
CA ASP A 80 -10.98 -11.98 -0.60
C ASP A 80 -10.99 -10.50 -0.17
N PRO A 81 -12.17 -9.90 0.02
CA PRO A 81 -12.30 -8.52 0.51
C PRO A 81 -12.16 -8.40 2.04
N MET A 82 -12.05 -9.51 2.77
CA MET A 82 -12.07 -9.50 4.24
C MET A 82 -10.91 -8.72 4.86
N PRO A 83 -9.66 -8.82 4.37
CA PRO A 83 -8.55 -8.02 4.91
C PRO A 83 -8.82 -6.51 4.81
N PHE A 84 -9.34 -6.06 3.67
CA PHE A 84 -9.71 -4.67 3.44
C PHE A 84 -10.77 -4.20 4.46
N LEU A 85 -11.85 -4.97 4.61
CA LEU A 85 -12.93 -4.65 5.54
C LEU A 85 -12.45 -4.66 7.00
N ALA A 86 -11.70 -5.69 7.39
CA ALA A 86 -11.15 -5.82 8.74
C ALA A 86 -10.25 -4.63 9.09
N MET A 87 -9.42 -4.18 8.15
CA MET A 87 -8.53 -3.05 8.35
C MET A 87 -9.31 -1.75 8.66
N TYR A 88 -10.31 -1.42 7.82
CA TYR A 88 -11.05 -0.16 7.94
C TYR A 88 -12.17 -0.18 9.00
N LEU A 89 -12.79 -1.34 9.26
CA LEU A 89 -13.93 -1.45 10.17
C LEU A 89 -13.55 -1.94 11.57
N ALA A 90 -12.42 -2.64 11.74
CA ALA A 90 -12.01 -3.19 13.03
C ALA A 90 -10.64 -2.69 13.48
N GLN A 91 -9.57 -2.96 12.71
CA GLN A 91 -8.19 -2.70 13.14
C GLN A 91 -7.94 -1.22 13.42
N PHE A 92 -8.13 -0.34 12.43
CA PHE A 92 -7.86 1.08 12.62
C PHE A 92 -8.78 1.77 13.63
N PRO A 93 -10.10 1.52 13.63
CA PRO A 93 -10.96 2.03 14.69
C PRO A 93 -10.52 1.59 16.09
N SER A 94 -10.11 0.33 16.25
CA SER A 94 -9.64 -0.20 17.54
C SER A 94 -8.31 0.44 17.96
N LEU A 95 -7.34 0.57 17.05
CA LEU A 95 -6.07 1.22 17.30
C LEU A 95 -6.25 2.70 17.67
N LEU A 96 -7.14 3.40 16.96
CA LEU A 96 -7.47 4.78 17.29
C LEU A 96 -8.12 4.91 18.66
N ALA A 97 -9.10 4.06 18.99
CA ALA A 97 -9.72 4.06 20.31
C ALA A 97 -8.66 3.82 21.41
N TRP A 98 -7.75 2.87 21.19
CA TRP A 98 -6.67 2.54 22.12
C TRP A 98 -5.72 3.71 22.40
N GLU A 99 -5.45 4.56 21.41
CA GLU A 99 -4.56 5.70 21.58
C GLU A 99 -5.30 6.98 22.02
N LEU A 100 -6.55 7.16 21.61
CA LEU A 100 -7.36 8.35 21.92
C LEU A 100 -7.93 8.33 23.34
N ILE A 101 -8.37 7.17 23.85
CA ILE A 101 -8.92 7.03 25.21
C ILE A 101 -7.92 7.47 26.31
N PRO A 102 -6.66 6.99 26.30
CA PRO A 102 -5.66 7.43 27.27
C PRO A 102 -5.05 8.81 26.94
N GLY A 103 -5.35 9.38 25.77
CA GLY A 103 -4.78 10.66 25.33
C GLY A 103 -3.31 10.59 24.94
N THR A 104 -2.85 9.44 24.43
CA THR A 104 -1.46 9.27 23.98
C THR A 104 -1.16 10.19 22.80
N LYS A 105 0.01 10.82 22.79
CA LYS A 105 0.45 11.61 21.63
C LYS A 105 0.87 10.71 20.47
N TRP A 106 0.38 11.03 19.28
CA TRP A 106 0.68 10.30 18.05
C TRP A 106 0.87 11.23 16.86
N LEU A 107 1.58 10.75 15.85
CA LEU A 107 1.97 11.51 14.67
C LEU A 107 1.06 11.23 13.47
N LYS A 108 0.86 9.94 13.16
CA LYS A 108 0.08 9.50 11.98
C LYS A 108 -0.41 8.07 12.14
N LEU A 109 -1.44 7.72 11.38
CA LEU A 109 -1.74 6.34 11.03
C LEU A 109 -0.93 5.92 9.81
N ASP A 110 -0.29 4.77 9.87
CA ASP A 110 0.42 4.18 8.74
C ASP A 110 -0.30 2.93 8.25
N PHE A 111 -1.04 3.06 7.15
CA PHE A 111 -1.83 1.99 6.54
C PHE A 111 -0.96 0.86 5.98
N CYS A 112 0.26 1.17 5.52
CA CYS A 112 1.18 0.18 4.97
C CYS A 112 1.74 -0.74 6.07
N ILE A 113 2.02 -0.17 7.24
CA ILE A 113 2.54 -0.93 8.40
C ILE A 113 1.39 -1.51 9.24
N GLY A 114 0.22 -0.88 9.21
CA GLY A 114 -0.96 -1.29 9.99
C GLY A 114 -0.91 -0.80 11.44
N LYS A 115 -0.28 0.36 11.73
CA LYS A 115 -0.11 0.87 13.10
C LYS A 115 -0.28 2.38 13.24
N VAL A 116 -0.47 2.83 14.49
CA VAL A 116 -0.35 4.23 14.90
C VAL A 116 1.14 4.52 15.17
N VAL A 117 1.68 5.58 14.56
CA VAL A 117 3.06 6.01 14.79
C VAL A 117 3.08 7.07 15.89
N LYS A 118 3.86 6.84 16.95
CA LYS A 118 3.94 7.71 18.14
C LYS A 118 5.10 8.71 18.05
N GLU A 119 5.01 9.80 18.82
CA GLU A 119 6.13 10.73 19.00
C GLU A 119 7.29 10.03 19.72
N GLY A 120 8.53 10.20 19.23
CA GLY A 120 9.72 9.56 19.83
C GLY A 120 10.02 8.15 19.30
N GLY A 121 9.14 7.58 18.48
CA GLY A 121 9.31 6.26 17.90
C GLY A 121 8.85 5.15 18.85
N ASP A 122 7.88 4.37 18.34
CA ASP A 122 7.62 2.96 18.63
C ASP A 122 6.95 2.36 17.38
#